data_AF-A7SF59-F1
#
_entry.id   AF-A7SF59-F1
#
_cell.length_a   1.000
_cell.length_b   1.000
_cell.length_c   1.000
_cell.angle_alpha   90.00
_cell.angle_beta   90.00
_cell.angle_gamma   90.00
#
_symmetry.space_group_name_H-M   'P 1'
#
loop_
_entity.id
_entity.type
_entity.pdbx_description
1 polymer ?
#
loop_
_entity_poly.entity_id
_entity_poly.type
_entity_poly.pdbx_seq_one_letter_code
_entity_poly.pdbx_strand_id
1 'polypeptide(L)'
;MQRLQMCPPYLQGNVTEVLQSLHDPNIVLATLNSILSVPTAFINALVIAAILTTPRLRTPSFYLLTNLAVSDCLVGLIAQPALVAFRVAEVNENRELSCKLSNLSIALIACLSVTSLITITAISLDRYFALKSNIKYRTTVTVKRVLISITFIWIFSIIFGVYFTLFGNVKSFSIATGSFGSICLFLISVSYFRTYRMLQHHTNNQIQSHESETASNKAYRREIRRYRKTLNLMVWIVSLLFICCTPYIVMSAVVMVFGYDVSHVVTAAFIASVTAVLFNSFINPLLYLLKIRQIRKACYRLIGLK
;
A
#
# COMPACT_ATOMS: atom_id res chain seq x y z
N MET A 1 25.39 -17.29 -20.87
CA MET A 1 24.25 -16.39 -21.20
C MET A 1 23.14 -16.61 -20.17
N GLN A 2 23.06 -15.78 -19.13
CA GLN A 2 21.91 -15.80 -18.22
C GLN A 2 20.68 -15.28 -18.98
N ARG A 3 19.69 -16.12 -19.22
CA ARG A 3 18.37 -15.66 -19.69
C ARG A 3 17.79 -14.74 -18.61
N LEU A 4 17.60 -13.46 -18.93
CA LEU A 4 16.89 -12.50 -18.08
C LEU A 4 15.41 -12.91 -18.00
N GLN A 5 15.05 -13.76 -17.03
CA GLN A 5 13.78 -14.49 -16.98
C GLN A 5 12.51 -13.64 -16.77
N MET A 6 12.62 -12.39 -16.29
CA MET A 6 11.51 -11.45 -16.20
C MET A 6 11.59 -10.27 -17.18
N CYS A 7 12.39 -10.38 -18.24
CA CYS A 7 12.27 -9.42 -19.34
C CYS A 7 10.86 -9.57 -19.99
N PRO A 8 10.08 -8.48 -20.14
CA PRO A 8 8.76 -8.52 -20.75
C PRO A 8 8.74 -9.37 -22.04
N PRO A 9 7.78 -10.31 -22.18
CA PRO A 9 7.73 -11.20 -23.33
C PRO A 9 7.71 -10.48 -24.69
N TYR A 10 7.06 -9.33 -24.80
CA TYR A 10 7.11 -8.50 -26.02
C TYR A 10 8.52 -7.98 -26.36
N LEU A 11 9.41 -7.81 -25.38
CA LEU A 11 10.82 -7.49 -25.63
C LEU A 11 11.62 -8.72 -26.10
N GLN A 12 11.01 -9.91 -26.20
CA GLN A 12 11.63 -11.13 -26.70
C GLN A 12 11.30 -11.40 -28.18
N GLY A 13 10.25 -10.78 -28.74
CA GLY A 13 9.74 -10.96 -30.12
C GLY A 13 10.13 -9.83 -31.09
N ASN A 14 9.25 -9.50 -32.06
CA ASN A 14 9.48 -8.41 -33.03
C ASN A 14 9.29 -7.05 -32.32
N VAL A 15 10.38 -6.53 -31.77
CA VAL A 15 10.39 -5.48 -30.72
C VAL A 15 9.87 -4.12 -31.20
N THR A 16 10.11 -3.77 -32.46
CA THR A 16 9.94 -2.40 -32.98
C THR A 16 8.49 -1.95 -33.05
N GLU A 17 7.58 -2.78 -33.58
CA GLU A 17 6.15 -2.42 -33.69
C GLU A 17 5.47 -2.28 -32.33
N VAL A 18 5.83 -3.16 -31.37
CA VAL A 18 5.26 -3.11 -30.02
C VAL A 18 5.79 -1.92 -29.24
N LEU A 19 7.09 -1.64 -29.29
CA LEU A 19 7.66 -0.46 -28.63
C LEU A 19 7.09 0.85 -29.18
N GLN A 20 6.90 0.95 -30.50
CA GLN A 20 6.24 2.11 -31.11
C GLN A 20 4.81 2.28 -30.59
N SER A 21 4.03 1.20 -30.47
CA SER A 21 2.66 1.27 -29.94
C SER A 21 2.58 1.64 -28.45
N LEU A 22 3.65 1.41 -27.68
CA LEU A 22 3.75 1.71 -26.25
C LEU A 22 4.47 3.02 -25.96
N HIS A 23 4.97 3.72 -26.98
CA HIS A 23 5.78 4.93 -26.85
C HIS A 23 5.07 6.02 -26.04
N ASP A 24 3.89 6.46 -26.50
CA ASP A 24 3.15 7.54 -25.83
C ASP A 24 2.65 7.15 -24.42
N PRO A 25 2.06 5.94 -24.20
CA PRO A 25 1.74 5.49 -22.85
C PRO A 25 2.94 5.47 -21.90
N ASN A 26 4.10 5.00 -22.37
CA ASN A 26 5.31 4.94 -21.55
C ASN A 26 5.81 6.34 -21.16
N ILE A 27 5.75 7.31 -22.07
CA ILE A 27 6.09 8.71 -21.76
C ILE A 27 5.15 9.26 -20.69
N VAL A 28 3.83 9.14 -20.88
CA VAL A 28 2.83 9.66 -19.93
C VAL A 28 3.03 9.05 -18.53
N LEU A 29 3.22 7.73 -18.46
CA LEU A 29 3.38 7.02 -17.19
C LEU A 29 4.73 7.32 -16.53
N ALA A 30 5.81 7.49 -17.31
CA ALA A 30 7.11 7.90 -16.80
C ALA A 30 7.04 9.33 -16.21
N THR A 31 6.43 10.28 -16.93
CA THR A 31 6.25 11.66 -16.46
C THR A 31 5.42 11.68 -15.18
N LEU A 32 4.30 10.95 -15.13
CA LEU A 32 3.44 10.90 -13.94
C LEU A 32 4.18 10.34 -12.71
N ASN A 33 4.89 9.22 -12.85
CA ASN A 33 5.66 8.64 -11.75
C ASN A 33 6.85 9.52 -11.32
N SER A 34 7.46 10.25 -12.26
CA SER A 34 8.53 11.21 -11.96
C SER A 34 8.02 12.35 -11.09
N ILE A 35 6.85 12.91 -11.43
CA ILE A 35 6.20 13.99 -10.66
C ILE A 35 5.79 13.50 -9.26
N LEU A 36 5.29 12.26 -9.16
CA LEU A 36 4.83 11.69 -7.89
C LEU A 36 5.95 11.23 -6.96
N SER A 37 7.13 10.89 -7.48
CA SER A 37 8.26 10.34 -6.73
C SER A 37 8.68 11.21 -5.54
N VAL A 38 8.99 12.48 -5.79
CA VAL A 38 9.50 13.40 -4.75
C VAL A 38 8.44 13.68 -3.66
N PRO A 39 7.19 14.05 -3.98
CA PRO A 39 6.16 14.24 -2.97
C PRO A 39 5.87 12.96 -2.17
N THR A 40 5.85 11.79 -2.82
CA THR A 40 5.60 10.50 -2.14
C THR A 40 6.68 10.23 -1.09
N ALA A 41 7.95 10.38 -1.45
CA ALA A 41 9.06 10.22 -0.51
C ALA A 41 8.99 11.24 0.62
N PHE A 42 8.83 12.52 0.29
CA PHE A 42 8.88 13.62 1.25
C PHE A 42 7.79 13.54 2.32
N ILE A 43 6.52 13.37 1.92
CA ILE A 43 5.41 13.39 2.87
C ILE A 43 5.47 12.15 3.79
N ASN A 44 5.86 10.99 3.26
CA ASN A 44 6.04 9.79 4.08
C ASN A 44 7.23 9.91 5.04
N ALA A 45 8.37 10.48 4.61
CA ALA A 45 9.49 10.81 5.49
C ALA A 45 9.08 11.75 6.63
N LEU A 46 8.25 12.76 6.33
CA LEU A 46 7.70 13.65 7.34
C LEU A 46 6.81 12.91 8.35
N VAL A 47 5.97 11.96 7.91
CA VAL A 47 5.15 11.13 8.81
C VAL A 47 6.04 10.26 9.70
N ILE A 48 7.08 9.63 9.15
CA ILE A 48 8.05 8.84 9.92
C ILE A 48 8.70 9.71 10.99
N ALA A 49 9.27 10.86 10.59
CA ALA A 49 9.90 11.80 11.50
C ALA A 49 8.94 12.27 12.60
N ALA A 50 7.69 12.60 12.25
CA ALA A 50 6.69 13.06 13.20
C ALA A 50 6.35 12.03 14.28
N ILE A 51 6.22 10.75 13.91
CA ILE A 51 5.94 9.66 14.85
C ILE A 51 7.17 9.39 15.71
N LEU A 52 8.36 9.29 15.11
CA LEU A 52 9.59 8.95 15.83
C LEU A 52 10.01 10.05 16.80
N THR A 53 9.82 11.32 16.46
CA THR A 53 10.17 12.47 17.32
C THR A 53 9.12 12.78 18.40
N THR A 54 7.92 12.19 18.34
CA THR A 54 6.86 12.42 19.33
C THR A 54 6.67 11.19 20.23
N PRO A 55 7.18 11.17 21.48
CA PRO A 55 7.10 10.00 22.35
C PRO A 55 5.68 9.46 22.58
N ARG A 56 4.69 10.36 22.63
CA ARG A 56 3.27 9.99 22.80
C ARG A 56 2.69 9.19 21.62
N LEU A 57 3.35 9.20 20.46
CA LEU A 57 2.94 8.44 19.28
C LEU A 57 3.66 7.10 19.16
N ARG A 58 4.56 6.73 20.08
CA ARG A 58 5.31 5.47 20.00
C ARG A 58 4.50 4.29 20.55
N THR A 59 3.31 4.07 20.01
CA THR A 59 2.41 2.94 20.36
C THR A 59 2.40 1.88 19.26
N PRO A 60 1.98 0.63 19.54
CA PRO A 60 2.00 -0.46 18.56
C PRO A 60 1.34 -0.11 17.22
N SER A 61 0.14 0.49 17.23
CA SER A 61 -0.56 0.88 16.00
C SER A 61 0.18 1.95 15.19
N PHE A 62 0.89 2.86 15.86
CA PHE A 62 1.69 3.87 15.16
C PHE A 62 3.00 3.31 14.62
N TYR A 63 3.58 2.27 15.22
CA TYR A 63 4.70 1.54 14.61
C TYR A 63 4.30 0.81 13.32
N LEU A 64 3.09 0.22 13.28
CA LEU A 64 2.54 -0.31 12.02
C LEU A 64 2.35 0.80 10.98
N LEU A 65 1.88 1.98 11.39
CA LEU A 65 1.74 3.13 10.50
C LEU A 65 3.10 3.65 10.00
N THR A 66 4.12 3.68 10.87
CA THR A 66 5.49 3.99 10.49
C THR A 66 6.01 2.97 9.48
N ASN A 67 5.73 1.68 9.65
CA ASN A 67 6.13 0.66 8.68
C ASN A 67 5.53 0.92 7.29
N LEU A 68 4.25 1.27 7.24
CA LEU A 68 3.57 1.64 6.01
C LEU A 68 4.19 2.91 5.38
N ALA A 69 4.48 3.93 6.20
CA ALA A 69 5.17 5.12 5.72
C ALA A 69 6.60 4.82 5.24
N VAL A 70 7.32 3.85 5.83
CA VAL A 70 8.64 3.43 5.36
C VAL A 70 8.55 2.78 3.99
N SER A 71 7.61 1.83 3.79
CA SER A 71 7.45 1.20 2.48
C SER A 71 7.01 2.21 1.42
N ASP A 72 6.08 3.12 1.75
CA ASP A 72 5.61 4.17 0.84
C ASP A 72 6.70 5.23 0.54
N CYS A 73 7.55 5.57 1.52
CA CYS A 73 8.71 6.44 1.30
C CYS A 73 9.69 5.82 0.31
N LEU A 74 9.98 4.52 0.46
CA LEU A 74 10.82 3.77 -0.47
C LEU A 74 10.18 3.63 -1.86
N VAL A 75 8.84 3.60 -1.96
CA VAL A 75 8.17 3.66 -3.26
C VAL A 75 8.56 4.95 -3.99
N GLY A 76 8.48 6.09 -3.30
CA GLY A 76 8.88 7.38 -3.87
C GLY A 76 10.38 7.47 -4.15
N LEU A 77 11.25 6.97 -3.27
CA LEU A 77 12.70 7.10 -3.38
C LEU A 77 13.35 6.18 -4.41
N ILE A 78 12.85 4.94 -4.56
CA ILE A 78 13.54 3.93 -5.37
C ILE A 78 12.63 3.21 -6.37
N ALA A 79 11.38 2.88 -6.02
CA ALA A 79 10.53 2.10 -6.94
C ALA A 79 9.99 2.92 -8.10
N GLN A 80 9.50 4.14 -7.84
CA GLN A 80 9.05 5.05 -8.89
C GLN A 80 10.22 5.45 -9.81
N PRO A 81 11.40 5.86 -9.30
CA PRO A 81 12.56 6.10 -10.16
C PRO A 81 13.01 4.90 -10.98
N ALA A 82 13.01 3.69 -10.41
CA ALA A 82 13.32 2.47 -11.16
C ALA A 82 12.32 2.24 -12.30
N LEU A 83 11.02 2.39 -12.03
CA LEU A 83 9.97 2.30 -13.04
C LEU A 83 10.15 3.34 -14.14
N VAL A 84 10.45 4.60 -13.79
CA VAL A 84 10.71 5.66 -14.76
C VAL A 84 11.90 5.30 -15.64
N ALA A 85 13.02 4.87 -15.05
CA ALA A 85 14.20 4.47 -15.81
C ALA A 85 13.90 3.31 -16.77
N PHE A 86 13.11 2.34 -16.33
CA PHE A 86 12.65 1.24 -17.18
C PHE A 86 11.83 1.75 -18.38
N ARG A 87 10.84 2.63 -18.15
CA ARG A 87 10.01 3.17 -19.24
C ARG A 87 10.80 4.05 -20.20
N VAL A 88 11.75 4.84 -19.70
CA VAL A 88 12.64 5.65 -20.54
C VAL A 88 13.56 4.76 -21.38
N ALA A 89 14.03 3.64 -20.86
CA ALA A 89 14.82 2.69 -21.65
C ALA A 89 14.00 2.07 -22.79
N GLU A 90 12.70 1.82 -22.57
CA GLU A 90 11.79 1.32 -23.62
C GLU A 90 11.52 2.38 -24.69
N VAL A 91 11.31 3.63 -24.28
CA VAL A 91 11.12 4.77 -25.20
C VAL A 91 12.35 4.99 -26.09
N ASN A 92 13.55 4.80 -25.54
CA ASN A 92 14.80 4.89 -26.30
C ASN A 92 15.16 3.60 -27.06
N GLU A 93 14.24 2.63 -27.13
CA GLU A 93 14.42 1.34 -27.81
C GLU A 93 15.64 0.53 -27.32
N ASN A 94 16.14 0.82 -26.10
CA ASN A 94 17.29 0.14 -25.52
C ASN A 94 16.84 -1.14 -24.83
N ARG A 95 16.76 -2.22 -25.61
CA ARG A 95 16.28 -3.54 -25.17
C ARG A 95 17.06 -4.12 -23.97
N GLU A 96 18.39 -4.09 -24.02
CA GLU A 96 19.20 -4.69 -22.96
C GLU A 96 19.01 -3.95 -21.63
N LEU A 97 19.05 -2.62 -21.67
CA LEU A 97 18.83 -1.79 -20.50
C LEU A 97 17.40 -1.95 -19.97
N SER A 98 16.41 -2.02 -20.86
CA SER A 98 15.00 -2.24 -20.51
C SER A 98 14.81 -3.55 -19.75
N CYS A 99 15.38 -4.66 -20.22
CA CYS A 99 15.29 -5.95 -19.52
C CYS A 99 15.96 -5.91 -18.12
N LYS A 100 17.09 -5.21 -17.96
CA LYS A 100 17.75 -5.10 -16.65
C LYS A 100 16.92 -4.25 -15.68
N LEU A 101 16.42 -3.12 -16.15
CA LEU A 101 15.63 -2.19 -15.35
C LEU A 101 14.22 -2.74 -15.04
N SER A 102 13.64 -3.57 -15.91
CA SER A 102 12.35 -4.22 -15.65
C SER A 102 12.46 -5.15 -14.43
N ASN A 103 13.49 -5.99 -14.37
CA ASN A 103 13.71 -6.92 -13.25
C ASN A 103 13.86 -6.18 -11.93
N LEU A 104 14.68 -5.12 -11.91
CA LEU A 104 14.86 -4.29 -10.72
C LEU A 104 13.54 -3.62 -10.30
N SER A 105 12.85 -3.00 -11.26
CA SER A 105 11.58 -2.30 -11.00
C SER A 105 10.53 -3.24 -10.45
N ILE A 106 10.34 -4.41 -11.06
CA ILE A 106 9.35 -5.39 -10.62
C ILE A 106 9.69 -5.91 -9.22
N ALA A 107 10.96 -6.24 -8.95
CA ALA A 107 11.38 -6.71 -7.63
C ALA A 107 11.08 -5.68 -6.53
N LEU A 108 11.43 -4.41 -6.77
CA LEU A 108 11.20 -3.31 -5.82
C LEU A 108 9.70 -3.06 -5.62
N ILE A 109 8.93 -2.94 -6.71
CA ILE A 109 7.48 -2.70 -6.65
C ILE A 109 6.78 -3.85 -5.93
N ALA A 110 7.13 -5.11 -6.25
CA ALA A 110 6.56 -6.29 -5.60
C ALA A 110 6.82 -6.26 -4.08
N CYS A 111 8.08 -6.11 -3.68
CA CYS A 111 8.48 -6.10 -2.28
C CYS A 111 7.76 -5.01 -1.49
N LEU A 112 7.75 -3.78 -2.00
CA LEU A 112 7.16 -2.64 -1.29
C LEU A 112 5.64 -2.68 -1.27
N SER A 113 5.00 -3.12 -2.36
CA SER A 113 3.54 -3.26 -2.43
C SER A 113 3.05 -4.39 -1.50
N VAL A 114 3.74 -5.54 -1.48
CA VAL A 114 3.42 -6.65 -0.57
C VAL A 114 3.59 -6.22 0.89
N THR A 115 4.70 -5.54 1.21
CA THR A 115 4.94 -4.98 2.56
C THR A 115 3.80 -4.06 2.97
N SER A 116 3.42 -3.12 2.11
CA SER A 116 2.35 -2.16 2.37
C SER A 116 1.00 -2.86 2.57
N LEU A 117 0.67 -3.83 1.73
CA LEU A 117 -0.61 -4.53 1.78
C LEU A 117 -0.77 -5.41 3.02
N ILE A 118 0.29 -6.15 3.40
CA ILE A 118 0.29 -6.89 4.67
C ILE A 118 0.18 -5.93 5.85
N THR A 119 0.88 -4.80 5.80
CA THR A 119 0.83 -3.79 6.87
C THR A 119 -0.56 -3.19 7.02
N ILE A 120 -1.24 -2.84 5.92
CA ILE A 120 -2.62 -2.34 5.96
C ILE A 120 -3.57 -3.42 6.49
N THR A 121 -3.37 -4.68 6.10
CA THR A 121 -4.13 -5.82 6.64
C THR A 121 -3.93 -5.93 8.16
N ALA A 122 -2.68 -5.82 8.63
CA ALA A 122 -2.35 -5.84 10.05
C ALA A 122 -2.96 -4.64 10.80
N ILE A 123 -2.92 -3.43 10.22
CA ILE A 123 -3.58 -2.24 10.79
C ILE A 123 -5.09 -2.45 10.90
N SER A 124 -5.71 -3.08 9.91
CA SER A 124 -7.16 -3.36 9.93
C SER A 124 -7.52 -4.33 11.06
N LEU A 125 -6.77 -5.43 11.17
CA LEU A 125 -6.94 -6.41 12.25
C LEU A 125 -6.65 -5.82 13.63
N ASP A 126 -5.59 -5.02 13.78
CA ASP A 126 -5.26 -4.29 15.01
C ASP A 126 -6.46 -3.50 15.53
N ARG A 127 -7.16 -2.81 14.63
CA ARG A 127 -8.30 -1.96 14.96
C ARG A 127 -9.53 -2.75 15.37
N TYR A 128 -9.74 -3.89 14.71
CA TYR A 128 -10.78 -4.83 15.10
C TYR A 128 -10.53 -5.40 16.50
N PHE A 129 -9.32 -5.88 16.79
CA PHE A 129 -8.99 -6.47 18.08
C PHE A 129 -8.98 -5.45 19.23
N ALA A 130 -8.51 -4.22 18.96
CA ALA A 130 -8.57 -3.12 19.92
C ALA A 130 -10.01 -2.81 20.36
N LEU A 131 -10.99 -2.93 19.45
CA LEU A 131 -12.40 -2.72 19.74
C LEU A 131 -13.04 -3.94 20.43
N LYS A 132 -12.74 -5.15 19.94
CA LYS A 132 -13.35 -6.39 20.45
C LYS A 132 -13.03 -6.66 21.92
N SER A 133 -11.81 -6.38 22.34
CA SER A 133 -11.36 -6.76 23.68
C SER A 133 -10.28 -5.82 24.19
N ASN A 134 -10.66 -4.60 24.58
CA ASN A 134 -9.76 -3.54 25.04
C ASN A 134 -8.75 -4.02 26.12
N ILE A 135 -9.19 -4.84 27.10
CA ILE A 135 -8.32 -5.34 28.18
C ILE A 135 -7.30 -6.36 27.66
N LYS A 136 -7.73 -7.46 27.02
CA LYS A 136 -6.80 -8.46 26.46
C LYS A 136 -5.91 -7.89 25.34
N TYR A 137 -6.42 -6.94 24.55
CA TYR A 137 -5.64 -6.29 23.50
C TYR A 137 -4.45 -5.52 24.09
N ARG A 138 -4.66 -4.70 25.14
CA ARG A 138 -3.59 -3.92 25.78
C ARG A 138 -2.47 -4.78 26.36
N THR A 139 -2.78 -5.98 26.86
CA THR A 139 -1.79 -6.91 27.39
C THR A 139 -1.13 -7.78 26.31
N THR A 140 -1.80 -7.99 25.18
CA THR A 140 -1.34 -8.89 24.12
C THR A 140 -0.54 -8.18 23.03
N VAL A 141 -0.97 -6.98 22.62
CA VAL A 141 -0.35 -6.22 21.52
C VAL A 141 0.65 -5.24 22.09
N THR A 142 1.93 -5.63 22.03
CA THR A 142 3.05 -4.83 22.55
C THR A 142 3.95 -4.36 21.40
N VAL A 143 4.72 -3.29 21.65
CA VAL A 143 5.66 -2.74 20.65
C VAL A 143 6.66 -3.80 20.20
N LYS A 144 7.23 -4.58 21.14
CA LYS A 144 8.17 -5.67 20.83
C LYS A 144 7.59 -6.68 19.85
N ARG A 145 6.34 -7.12 20.07
CA ARG A 145 5.67 -8.10 19.18
C ARG A 145 5.40 -7.50 17.80
N VAL A 146 4.98 -6.24 17.74
CA VAL A 146 4.77 -5.53 16.46
C VAL A 146 6.07 -5.38 15.68
N LEU A 147 7.18 -5.02 16.33
CA LEU A 147 8.48 -4.92 15.66
C LEU A 147 8.93 -6.28 15.10
N ILE A 148 8.73 -7.36 15.85
CA ILE A 148 8.99 -8.73 15.36
C ILE A 148 8.12 -9.03 14.12
N SER A 149 6.83 -8.72 14.17
CA SER A 149 5.94 -8.89 13.01
C SER A 149 6.39 -8.09 11.79
N ILE A 150 6.82 -6.84 11.99
CA ILE A 150 7.37 -5.99 10.92
C ILE A 150 8.59 -6.65 10.28
N THR A 151 9.52 -7.17 11.08
CA THR A 151 10.69 -7.89 10.55
C THR A 151 10.28 -9.08 9.67
N PHE A 152 9.30 -9.88 10.09
CA PHE A 152 8.78 -10.98 9.28
C PHE A 152 8.10 -10.51 7.99
N ILE A 153 7.36 -9.39 8.02
CA ILE A 153 6.73 -8.80 6.84
C ILE A 153 7.80 -8.44 5.80
N TRP A 154 8.89 -7.79 6.21
CA TRP A 154 9.98 -7.43 5.30
C TRP A 154 10.70 -8.66 4.72
N ILE A 155 11.05 -9.63 5.58
CA ILE A 155 11.70 -10.86 5.12
C ILE A 155 10.83 -11.58 4.09
N PHE A 156 9.54 -11.77 4.38
CA PHE A 156 8.60 -12.40 3.45
C PHE A 156 8.50 -11.62 2.13
N SER A 157 8.36 -10.30 2.20
CA SER A 157 8.18 -9.47 1.01
C SER A 157 9.41 -9.43 0.11
N ILE A 158 10.60 -9.41 0.70
CA ILE A 158 11.88 -9.48 -0.02
C ILE A 158 12.02 -10.85 -0.69
N ILE A 159 11.79 -11.95 0.06
CA ILE A 159 11.85 -13.31 -0.49
C ILE A 159 10.85 -13.45 -1.64
N PHE A 160 9.63 -12.95 -1.46
CA PHE A 160 8.59 -12.96 -2.49
C PHE A 160 9.06 -12.24 -3.76
N GLY A 161 9.52 -10.99 -3.64
CA GLY A 161 9.99 -10.20 -4.80
C GLY A 161 11.19 -10.82 -5.51
N VAL A 162 12.20 -11.28 -4.75
CA VAL A 162 13.41 -11.91 -5.29
C VAL A 162 13.10 -13.25 -5.94
N TYR A 163 12.30 -14.10 -5.31
CA TYR A 163 11.93 -15.42 -5.84
C TYR A 163 11.28 -15.31 -7.22
N PHE A 164 10.25 -14.46 -7.36
CA PHE A 164 9.59 -14.31 -8.65
C PHE A 164 10.46 -13.63 -9.70
N THR A 165 11.42 -12.79 -9.29
CA THR A 165 12.34 -12.14 -10.23
C THR A 165 13.40 -13.09 -10.75
N LEU A 166 13.90 -14.00 -9.91
CA LEU A 166 14.96 -14.95 -10.28
C LEU A 166 14.43 -16.23 -10.91
N PHE A 167 13.29 -16.72 -10.45
CA PHE A 167 12.77 -18.04 -10.82
C PHE A 167 11.38 -18.00 -11.46
N GLY A 168 10.69 -16.88 -11.33
CA GLY A 168 9.35 -16.69 -11.87
C GLY A 168 9.35 -16.29 -13.34
N ASN A 169 8.15 -16.29 -13.91
CA ASN A 169 7.85 -15.66 -15.18
C ASN A 169 6.69 -14.67 -14.98
N VAL A 170 6.45 -13.80 -15.96
CA VAL A 170 5.44 -12.72 -15.87
C VAL A 170 4.05 -13.25 -15.51
N LYS A 171 3.66 -14.42 -16.06
CA LYS A 171 2.35 -15.04 -15.78
C LYS A 171 2.26 -15.51 -14.33
N SER A 172 3.24 -16.28 -13.86
CA SER A 172 3.29 -16.79 -12.47
C SER A 172 3.35 -15.65 -11.46
N PHE A 173 4.15 -14.62 -11.74
CA PHE A 173 4.22 -13.41 -10.91
C PHE A 173 2.88 -12.69 -10.82
N SER A 174 2.21 -12.45 -11.96
CA SER A 174 0.91 -11.77 -11.99
C SER A 174 -0.18 -12.54 -11.26
N ILE A 175 -0.18 -13.88 -11.37
CA ILE A 175 -1.09 -14.76 -10.63
C ILE A 175 -0.83 -14.65 -9.12
N ALA A 176 0.43 -14.73 -8.71
CA ALA A 176 0.80 -14.69 -7.31
C ALA A 176 0.43 -13.36 -6.66
N THR A 177 0.78 -12.23 -7.30
CA THR A 177 0.45 -10.90 -6.78
C THR A 177 -1.04 -10.61 -6.83
N GLY A 178 -1.76 -11.00 -7.89
CA GLY A 178 -3.20 -10.82 -8.01
C GLY A 178 -3.99 -11.63 -6.96
N SER A 179 -3.61 -12.89 -6.76
CA SER A 179 -4.24 -13.77 -5.77
C SER A 179 -3.96 -13.29 -4.34
N PHE A 180 -2.70 -12.98 -4.05
CA PHE A 180 -2.29 -12.43 -2.76
C PHE A 180 -3.00 -11.10 -2.45
N GLY A 181 -3.06 -10.22 -3.46
CA GLY A 181 -3.78 -8.96 -3.42
C GLY A 181 -5.25 -9.15 -3.02
N SER A 182 -5.92 -10.09 -3.69
CA SER A 182 -7.33 -10.41 -3.46
C SER A 182 -7.58 -10.95 -2.05
N ILE A 183 -6.71 -11.85 -1.56
CA ILE A 183 -6.81 -12.39 -0.20
C ILE A 183 -6.68 -11.27 0.84
N CYS A 184 -5.71 -10.37 0.69
CA CYS A 184 -5.54 -9.25 1.60
C CYS A 184 -6.75 -8.31 1.58
N LEU A 185 -7.27 -7.95 0.40
CA LEU A 185 -8.47 -7.11 0.28
C LEU A 185 -9.70 -7.76 0.92
N PHE A 186 -9.84 -9.08 0.81
CA PHE A 186 -10.90 -9.83 1.48
C PHE A 186 -10.75 -9.77 3.01
N LEU A 187 -9.54 -10.03 3.54
CA LEU A 187 -9.26 -9.96 4.98
C LEU A 187 -9.51 -8.56 5.54
N ILE A 188 -9.07 -7.52 4.81
CA ILE A 188 -9.32 -6.12 5.11
C ILE A 188 -10.85 -5.90 5.18
N SER A 189 -11.60 -6.30 4.16
CA SER A 189 -13.06 -6.13 4.12
C SER A 189 -13.78 -6.79 5.28
N VAL A 190 -13.45 -8.05 5.59
CA VAL A 190 -14.03 -8.79 6.72
C VAL A 190 -13.69 -8.13 8.04
N SER A 191 -12.44 -7.69 8.22
CA SER A 191 -11.99 -6.99 9.42
C SER A 191 -12.76 -5.68 9.62
N TYR A 192 -12.94 -4.89 8.56
CA TYR A 192 -13.70 -3.64 8.61
C TYR A 192 -15.17 -3.86 8.84
N PHE A 193 -15.80 -4.81 8.15
CA PHE A 193 -17.20 -5.13 8.36
C PHE A 193 -17.48 -5.51 9.81
N ARG A 194 -16.64 -6.39 10.39
CA ARG A 194 -16.74 -6.77 11.80
C ARG A 194 -16.55 -5.58 12.74
N THR A 195 -15.59 -4.71 12.44
CA THR A 195 -15.31 -3.52 13.22
C THR A 195 -16.47 -2.51 13.20
N TYR A 196 -17.08 -2.32 12.03
CA TYR A 196 -18.26 -1.47 11.84
C TYR A 196 -19.47 -2.03 12.60
N ARG A 197 -19.76 -3.33 12.44
CA ARG A 197 -20.88 -4.01 13.13
C ARG A 197 -20.75 -3.90 14.64
N MET A 198 -19.54 -4.06 15.15
CA MET A 198 -19.26 -3.92 16.58
C MET A 198 -19.45 -2.48 17.07
N LEU A 199 -18.99 -1.48 16.31
CA LEU A 199 -19.27 -0.08 16.63
C LEU A 199 -20.78 0.21 16.63
N GLN A 200 -21.51 -0.33 15.67
CA GLN A 200 -22.96 -0.16 15.57
C GLN A 200 -23.67 -0.81 16.77
N HIS A 201 -23.25 -2.01 17.17
CA HIS A 201 -23.78 -2.68 18.35
C HIS A 201 -23.56 -1.85 19.62
N HIS A 202 -22.33 -1.35 19.86
CA HIS A 202 -22.05 -0.47 20.98
C HIS A 202 -22.85 0.84 20.93
N THR A 203 -23.08 1.39 19.74
CA THR A 203 -23.89 2.61 19.57
C THR A 203 -25.37 2.34 19.89
N ASN A 204 -25.93 1.24 19.39
CA ASN A 204 -27.35 0.92 19.54
C ASN A 204 -27.71 0.53 20.98
N ASN A 205 -26.89 -0.29 21.65
CA ASN A 205 -27.12 -0.68 23.04
C ASN A 205 -27.12 0.57 23.97
N GLN A 206 -26.39 1.63 23.62
CA GLN A 206 -26.37 2.89 24.37
C GLN A 206 -27.61 3.76 24.14
N ILE A 207 -28.27 3.69 22.98
CA ILE A 207 -29.53 4.42 22.73
C ILE A 207 -30.67 3.78 23.52
N GLN A 208 -30.61 2.46 23.70
CA GLN A 208 -31.63 1.69 24.43
C GLN A 208 -31.50 1.80 25.94
N SER A 209 -30.29 1.96 26.47
CA SER A 209 -30.08 2.28 27.89
C SER A 209 -30.35 3.76 28.14
N HIS A 210 -31.58 4.10 28.56
CA HIS A 210 -31.96 5.39 29.15
C HIS A 210 -31.18 5.63 30.47
N GLU A 211 -29.86 5.73 30.41
CA GLU A 211 -29.00 5.85 31.59
C GLU A 211 -28.64 7.30 31.90
N SER A 212 -28.83 7.65 33.16
CA SER A 212 -28.43 8.89 33.82
C SER A 212 -27.05 9.39 33.37
N GLU A 213 -26.91 10.72 33.24
CA GLU A 213 -25.69 11.40 32.80
C GLU A 213 -24.53 11.34 33.82
N THR A 214 -24.06 10.14 34.17
CA THR A 214 -22.84 9.99 34.96
C THR A 214 -21.60 10.40 34.17
N ALA A 215 -20.58 10.89 34.88
CA ALA A 215 -19.30 11.28 34.31
C ALA A 215 -18.62 10.13 33.54
N SER A 216 -18.80 8.89 34.01
CA SER A 216 -18.34 7.66 33.34
C SER A 216 -18.99 7.48 31.96
N ASN A 217 -20.32 7.61 31.88
CA ASN A 217 -21.07 7.51 30.62
C ASN A 217 -20.70 8.62 29.63
N LYS A 218 -20.46 9.85 30.11
CA LYS A 218 -19.92 10.95 29.28
C LYS A 218 -18.51 10.66 28.76
N ALA A 219 -17.64 10.07 29.57
CA ALA A 219 -16.27 9.70 29.15
C ALA A 219 -16.28 8.58 28.09
N TYR A 220 -17.08 7.54 28.29
CA TYR A 220 -17.26 6.43 27.34
C TYR A 220 -17.82 6.91 25.98
N ARG A 221 -18.86 7.76 25.98
CA ARG A 221 -19.41 8.36 24.74
C ARG A 221 -18.36 9.18 23.97
N ARG A 222 -17.51 9.93 24.67
CA ARG A 222 -16.40 10.67 24.05
C ARG A 222 -15.35 9.74 23.45
N GLU A 223 -15.15 8.56 24.01
CA GLU A 223 -14.26 7.53 23.48
C GLU A 223 -14.83 6.90 22.21
N ILE A 224 -16.10 6.46 22.22
CA ILE A 224 -16.80 5.95 21.01
C ILE A 224 -16.80 6.99 19.89
N ARG A 225 -17.09 8.27 20.18
CA ARG A 225 -17.11 9.32 19.15
C ARG A 225 -15.72 9.56 18.54
N ARG A 226 -14.66 9.47 19.35
CA ARG A 226 -13.27 9.52 18.85
C ARG A 226 -12.98 8.32 17.97
N TYR A 227 -13.43 7.13 18.37
CA TYR A 227 -13.25 5.90 17.62
C TYR A 227 -13.97 5.93 16.26
N ARG A 228 -15.24 6.36 16.21
CA ARG A 228 -15.99 6.53 14.96
C ARG A 228 -15.28 7.46 13.97
N LYS A 229 -14.64 8.53 14.45
CA LYS A 229 -13.82 9.41 13.60
C LYS A 229 -12.61 8.67 13.03
N THR A 230 -11.92 7.86 13.83
CA THR A 230 -10.80 7.01 13.38
C THR A 230 -11.26 5.97 12.37
N LEU A 231 -12.44 5.36 12.54
CA LEU A 231 -13.00 4.42 11.56
C LEU A 231 -13.42 5.09 10.25
N ASN A 232 -14.05 6.26 10.30
CA ASN A 232 -14.40 6.98 9.08
C ASN A 232 -13.16 7.33 8.25
N LEU A 233 -12.04 7.65 8.89
CA LEU A 233 -10.75 7.79 8.21
C LEU A 233 -10.35 6.48 7.52
N MET A 234 -10.46 5.38 8.25
CA MET A 234 -10.06 4.09 7.71
C MET A 234 -10.92 3.62 6.54
N VAL A 235 -12.21 3.96 6.52
CA VAL A 235 -13.06 3.75 5.34
C VAL A 235 -12.47 4.45 4.12
N TRP A 236 -12.04 5.71 4.24
CA TRP A 236 -11.40 6.41 3.12
C TRP A 236 -10.10 5.75 2.68
N ILE A 237 -9.25 5.31 3.62
CA ILE A 237 -8.00 4.60 3.29
C ILE A 237 -8.30 3.29 2.55
N VAL A 238 -9.26 2.52 3.03
CA VAL A 238 -9.64 1.23 2.43
C VAL A 238 -10.29 1.44 1.08
N SER A 239 -11.27 2.34 0.97
CA SER A 239 -11.93 2.63 -0.31
C SER A 239 -10.93 3.06 -1.38
N LEU A 240 -9.94 3.88 -1.00
CA LEU A 240 -8.89 4.26 -1.93
C LEU A 240 -7.98 3.07 -2.29
N LEU A 241 -7.59 2.24 -1.32
CA LEU A 241 -6.83 1.02 -1.58
C LEU A 241 -7.55 0.13 -2.59
N PHE A 242 -8.88 -0.02 -2.46
CA PHE A 242 -9.68 -0.75 -3.43
C PHE A 242 -9.62 -0.10 -4.82
N ILE A 243 -9.82 1.21 -4.91
CA ILE A 243 -9.75 1.94 -6.19
C ILE A 243 -8.38 1.76 -6.86
N CYS A 244 -7.29 1.81 -6.10
CA CYS A 244 -5.93 1.69 -6.62
C CYS A 244 -5.50 0.24 -6.92
N CYS A 245 -5.96 -0.75 -6.14
CA CYS A 245 -5.55 -2.14 -6.29
C CYS A 245 -6.45 -2.95 -7.23
N THR A 246 -7.73 -2.62 -7.34
CA THR A 246 -8.68 -3.34 -8.21
C THR A 246 -8.24 -3.36 -9.67
N PRO A 247 -7.81 -2.25 -10.31
CA PRO A 247 -7.32 -2.28 -11.68
C PRO A 247 -6.18 -3.28 -11.87
N TYR A 248 -5.24 -3.34 -10.93
CA TYR A 248 -4.12 -4.27 -11.00
C TYR A 248 -4.58 -5.73 -10.87
N ILE A 249 -5.48 -6.03 -9.93
CA ILE A 249 -6.01 -7.39 -9.76
C ILE A 249 -6.77 -7.83 -11.02
N VAL A 250 -7.59 -6.95 -11.60
CA VAL A 250 -8.32 -7.22 -12.84
C VAL A 250 -7.33 -7.49 -13.98
N MET A 251 -6.32 -6.63 -14.15
CA MET A 251 -5.33 -6.81 -15.21
C MET A 251 -4.47 -8.06 -15.01
N SER A 252 -4.14 -8.44 -13.77
CA SER A 252 -3.49 -9.71 -13.46
C SER A 252 -4.36 -10.92 -13.83
N ALA A 253 -5.68 -10.85 -13.62
CA ALA A 253 -6.62 -11.89 -14.05
C ALA A 253 -6.73 -11.96 -15.59
N VAL A 254 -6.76 -10.82 -16.28
CA VAL A 254 -6.72 -10.75 -17.75
C VAL A 254 -5.45 -11.42 -18.28
N VAL A 255 -4.28 -11.08 -17.72
CA VAL A 255 -2.99 -11.69 -18.11
C VAL A 255 -2.96 -13.19 -17.81
N MET A 256 -3.61 -13.64 -16.73
CA MET A 256 -3.73 -15.07 -16.41
C MET A 256 -4.51 -15.84 -17.49
N VAL A 257 -5.64 -15.28 -17.95
CA VAL A 257 -6.56 -15.93 -18.90
C VAL A 257 -6.05 -15.82 -20.33
N PHE A 258 -5.70 -14.61 -20.78
CA PHE A 258 -5.41 -14.32 -22.18
C PHE A 258 -3.90 -14.27 -22.48
N GLY A 259 -3.06 -14.06 -21.47
CA GLY A 259 -1.62 -13.82 -21.65
C GLY A 259 -1.28 -12.32 -21.67
N TYR A 260 0.02 -12.02 -21.67
CA TYR A 260 0.52 -10.65 -21.56
C TYR A 260 0.63 -9.91 -22.90
N ASP A 261 0.79 -10.65 -24.00
CA ASP A 261 1.07 -10.12 -25.34
C ASP A 261 -0.16 -10.11 -26.26
N VAL A 262 -1.36 -10.09 -25.68
CA VAL A 262 -2.63 -10.17 -26.42
C VAL A 262 -2.87 -8.92 -27.26
N SER A 263 -2.52 -7.75 -26.72
CA SER A 263 -2.65 -6.45 -27.39
C SER A 263 -1.84 -5.40 -26.64
N HIS A 264 -1.29 -4.42 -27.37
CA HIS A 264 -0.61 -3.25 -26.81
C HIS A 264 -1.50 -2.47 -25.82
N VAL A 265 -2.83 -2.47 -26.04
CA VAL A 265 -3.80 -1.84 -25.13
C VAL A 265 -3.81 -2.56 -23.77
N VAL A 266 -3.77 -3.89 -23.77
CA VAL A 266 -3.74 -4.70 -22.54
C VAL A 266 -2.43 -4.47 -21.79
N THR A 267 -1.32 -4.41 -22.50
CA THR A 267 0.00 -4.09 -21.91
C THR A 267 0.00 -2.69 -21.30
N ALA A 268 -0.46 -1.66 -22.02
CA ALA A 268 -0.55 -0.30 -21.51
C ALA A 268 -1.48 -0.20 -20.28
N ALA A 269 -2.64 -0.85 -20.32
CA ALA A 269 -3.57 -0.91 -19.18
C ALA A 269 -2.95 -1.61 -17.96
N PHE A 270 -2.17 -2.68 -18.17
CA PHE A 270 -1.43 -3.33 -17.08
C PHE A 270 -0.42 -2.38 -16.45
N ILE A 271 0.37 -1.65 -17.25
CA ILE A 271 1.35 -0.68 -16.74
C ILE A 271 0.67 0.48 -16.00
N ALA A 272 -0.44 0.98 -16.53
CA ALA A 272 -1.25 2.01 -15.88
C ALA A 272 -1.79 1.51 -14.52
N SER A 273 -2.22 0.25 -14.44
CA SER A 273 -2.68 -0.37 -13.19
C SER A 273 -1.58 -0.46 -12.13
N VAL A 274 -0.32 -0.70 -12.53
CA VAL A 274 0.83 -0.64 -11.62
C VAL A 274 1.03 0.78 -11.10
N THR A 275 0.90 1.79 -11.96
CA THR A 275 0.99 3.19 -11.54
C THR A 275 -0.12 3.57 -10.56
N ALA A 276 -1.34 3.06 -10.74
CA ALA A 276 -2.44 3.25 -9.79
C ALA A 276 -2.11 2.66 -8.40
N VAL A 277 -1.43 1.50 -8.34
CA VAL A 277 -0.94 0.91 -7.08
C VAL A 277 0.12 1.82 -6.44
N LEU A 278 1.07 2.36 -7.19
CA LEU A 278 2.10 3.27 -6.66
C LEU A 278 1.51 4.61 -6.18
N PHE A 279 0.47 5.10 -6.84
CA PHE A 279 -0.25 6.29 -6.42
C PHE A 279 -0.91 6.15 -5.03
N ASN A 280 -1.25 4.92 -4.62
CA ASN A 280 -1.75 4.67 -3.26
C ASN A 280 -0.73 5.11 -2.19
N SER A 281 0.56 4.89 -2.43
CA SER A 281 1.65 5.28 -1.53
C SER A 281 1.80 6.81 -1.37
N PHE A 282 1.38 7.58 -2.38
CA PHE A 282 1.34 9.04 -2.31
C PHE A 282 0.17 9.54 -1.43
N ILE A 283 -1.01 8.95 -1.59
CA ILE A 283 -2.23 9.46 -0.93
C ILE A 283 -2.33 9.02 0.53
N ASN A 284 -1.83 7.84 0.88
CA ASN A 284 -1.81 7.31 2.25
C ASN A 284 -1.44 8.38 3.31
N PRO A 285 -0.28 9.05 3.23
CA PRO A 285 0.09 10.07 4.20
C PRO A 285 -0.76 11.34 4.15
N LEU A 286 -1.31 11.71 2.98
CA LEU A 286 -2.26 12.84 2.89
C LEU A 286 -3.52 12.55 3.71
N LEU A 287 -4.04 11.32 3.65
CA LEU A 287 -5.18 10.91 4.49
C LEU A 287 -4.82 10.96 5.98
N TYR A 288 -3.59 10.57 6.35
CA TYR A 288 -3.13 10.66 7.74
C TYR A 288 -3.07 12.10 8.22
N LEU A 289 -2.53 13.01 7.42
CA LEU A 289 -2.47 14.44 7.74
C LEU A 289 -3.85 15.07 7.83
N LEU A 290 -4.78 14.74 6.93
CA LEU A 290 -6.12 15.30 6.94
C LEU A 290 -6.94 14.82 8.15
N LYS A 291 -6.75 13.57 8.59
CA LYS A 291 -7.73 12.90 9.46
C LYS A 291 -7.15 12.45 10.81
N ILE A 292 -5.83 12.23 10.94
CA ILE A 292 -5.16 11.92 12.22
C ILE A 292 -4.58 13.19 12.82
N ARG A 293 -5.37 13.85 13.68
CA ARG A 293 -4.97 15.12 14.34
C ARG A 293 -3.62 15.04 15.04
N GLN A 294 -3.27 13.90 15.63
CA GLN A 294 -2.01 13.74 16.35
C GLN A 294 -0.79 13.78 15.41
N ILE A 295 -0.88 13.10 14.26
CA ILE A 295 0.15 13.12 13.22
C ILE A 295 0.22 14.50 12.59
N ARG A 296 -0.92 15.08 12.18
CA ARG A 296 -0.95 16.43 11.61
C ARG A 296 -0.23 17.45 12.48
N LYS A 297 -0.56 17.48 13.78
CA LYS A 297 0.10 18.39 14.74
C LYS A 297 1.58 18.08 14.94
N ALA A 298 2.00 16.82 14.84
CA ALA A 298 3.40 16.47 14.92
C ALA A 298 4.16 16.91 13.65
N CYS A 299 3.61 16.66 12.46
CA CYS A 299 4.18 17.12 11.20
C CYS A 299 4.27 18.64 11.13
N TYR A 300 3.21 19.38 11.47
CA TYR A 300 3.21 20.84 11.47
C TYR A 300 4.27 21.44 12.38
N ARG A 301 4.47 20.86 13.58
CA ARG A 301 5.54 21.26 14.48
C ARG A 301 6.94 21.05 13.89
N LEU A 302 7.15 20.01 13.08
CA LEU A 302 8.44 19.77 12.42
C LEU A 302 8.73 20.78 11.31
N ILE A 303 7.71 21.23 10.59
CA ILE A 303 7.86 22.18 9.46
C ILE A 303 7.58 23.64 9.86
N GLY A 304 7.50 23.93 11.17
CA GLY A 304 7.31 25.30 11.67
C GLY A 304 5.92 25.91 11.45
N LEU A 305 4.91 25.11 11.08
CA LEU A 305 3.52 25.55 10.94
C LEU A 305 2.79 25.44 12.29
N LYS A 306 1.99 26.46 12.66
CA LYS A 306 1.16 26.47 13.88
C LYS A 306 -0.16 25.70 13.69
#